data_AF-A0A935IHI5-F1
#
_entry.id   AF-A0A935IHI5-F1
#
_cell.length_a   1.000
_cell.length_b   1.000
_cell.length_c   1.000
_cell.angle_alpha   90.00
_cell.angle_beta   90.00
_cell.angle_gamma   90.00
#
_symmetry.space_group_name_H-M   'P 1'
#
loop_
_entity.id
_entity.type
_entity.pdbx_description
1 polymer ?
#
loop_
_entity_poly.entity_id
_entity_poly.type
_entity_poly.pdbx_seq_one_letter_code
_entity_poly.pdbx_strand_id
1 'polypeptide(L)' 'MNFRSGPNGSTALIGCIPVNTTITIQCTAEGNAVTGPYGTETIWDRTSYAGQTGFVSDAWVYTGTNSAAAPSC' A
#
# COMPACT_ATOMS: atom_id res chain seq x y z
N MET A 1 -8.11 1.56 -4.86
CA MET A 1 -6.98 0.76 -4.32
C MET A 1 -7.44 0.02 -3.08
N ASN A 2 -7.05 -1.24 -2.92
CA ASN A 2 -7.45 -2.07 -1.78
C ASN A 2 -6.67 -1.69 -0.52
N PHE A 3 -7.38 -1.43 0.58
CA PHE A 3 -6.79 -1.16 1.89
C PHE A 3 -6.95 -2.39 2.77
N ARG A 4 -5.83 -2.96 3.21
CA ARG A 4 -5.79 -4.27 3.86
C ARG A 4 -5.21 -4.19 5.25
N SER A 5 -5.57 -5.14 6.12
CA SER A 5 -5.09 -5.18 7.50
C SER A 5 -3.60 -5.53 7.61
N GLY A 6 -2.99 -6.12 6.59
CA GLY A 6 -1.58 -6.49 6.58
C GLY A 6 -0.95 -6.37 5.19
N PRO A 7 0.39 -6.52 5.09
CA PRO A 7 1.13 -6.46 3.82
C PRO A 7 0.94 -7.74 3.00
N ASN A 8 -0.31 -8.13 2.78
CA ASN A 8 -0.65 -9.30 1.99
C ASN A 8 -2.02 -9.15 1.32
N GLY A 9 -2.10 -9.44 0.02
CA GLY A 9 -3.28 -9.40 -0.83
C GLY A 9 -4.40 -10.34 -0.43
N SER A 10 -4.11 -11.31 0.44
CA SER A 10 -5.06 -12.25 1.03
C SER A 10 -5.49 -11.86 2.45
N THR A 11 -4.89 -10.84 3.06
CA THR A 11 -5.36 -10.33 4.36
C THR A 11 -6.69 -9.62 4.21
N ALA A 12 -7.40 -9.47 5.34
CA ALA A 12 -8.72 -8.85 5.37
C ALA A 12 -8.70 -7.48 4.68
N LEU A 13 -9.62 -7.29 3.74
CA LEU A 13 -9.89 -6.00 3.13
C LEU A 13 -10.61 -5.15 4.18
N ILE A 14 -9.91 -4.17 4.75
CA ILE A 14 -10.46 -3.27 5.77
C ILE A 14 -11.12 -2.04 5.15
N GLY A 15 -10.82 -1.76 3.87
CA GLY A 15 -11.50 -0.73 3.11
C GLY A 15 -10.99 -0.59 1.69
N CYS A 16 -11.43 0.46 1.03
CA CYS A 16 -10.96 0.87 -0.28
C CYS A 16 -10.63 2.35 -0.26
N ILE A 17 -9.44 2.71 -0.73
CA ILE A 17 -9.04 4.10 -0.93
C ILE A 17 -9.37 4.48 -2.38
N PRO A 18 -10.18 5.54 -2.60
CA PRO A 18 -10.47 6.03 -3.95
C PRO A 18 -9.19 6.41 -4.70
N VAL A 19 -9.20 6.25 -6.03
CA VAL A 19 -8.10 6.73 -6.87
C VAL A 19 -7.94 8.25 -6.74
N ASN A 20 -6.73 8.76 -6.98
CA ASN A 20 -6.37 10.19 -6.78
C ASN A 20 -6.48 10.69 -5.33
N THR A 21 -6.56 9.79 -4.34
CA THR A 21 -6.46 10.17 -2.93
C THR A 21 -5.00 10.28 -2.53
N THR A 22 -4.61 11.40 -1.92
CA THR A 22 -3.29 11.54 -1.28
C THR A 22 -3.30 10.81 0.06
N ILE A 23 -2.32 9.93 0.27
CA ILE A 23 -2.12 9.19 1.51
C ILE A 23 -0.74 9.51 2.09
N THR A 24 -0.61 9.39 3.40
CA THR A 24 0.70 9.44 4.06
C THR A 24 1.24 8.03 4.23
N ILE A 25 2.43 7.77 3.72
CA ILE A 25 3.13 6.50 3.92
C ILE A 25 3.94 6.62 5.22
N GLN A 26 3.62 5.75 6.18
CA GLN A 26 4.27 5.73 7.50
C GLN A 26 5.56 4.93 7.48
N CYS A 27 5.51 3.75 6.87
CA CYS A 27 6.62 2.83 6.66
C CYS A 27 6.24 1.82 5.58
N THR A 28 7.23 1.10 5.06
CA THR A 28 7.05 0.06 4.05
C THR A 28 7.27 -1.34 4.62
N ALA A 29 6.64 -2.35 4.03
CA ALA A 29 6.83 -3.75 4.40
C ALA A 29 6.87 -4.64 3.14
N GLU A 30 7.61 -5.74 3.20
CA GLU A 30 7.56 -6.75 2.15
C GLU A 30 6.37 -7.70 2.34
N GLY A 31 5.76 -8.08 1.22
CA GLY A 31 4.58 -8.93 1.18
C GLY A 31 4.50 -9.77 -0.09
N ASN A 32 3.33 -10.32 -0.38
CA ASN A 32 3.13 -10.99 -1.65
C ASN A 32 3.17 -9.98 -2.80
N ALA A 33 3.62 -10.46 -3.96
CA ALA A 33 3.60 -9.69 -5.19
C ALA A 33 2.15 -9.31 -5.57
N VAL A 34 1.96 -8.04 -5.90
CA VAL A 34 0.72 -7.49 -6.42
C VAL A 34 1.03 -6.77 -7.72
N THR A 35 0.25 -7.08 -8.75
CA THR A 35 0.31 -6.35 -10.03
C THR A 35 -0.68 -5.19 -10.00
N GLY A 36 -0.17 -4.00 -10.28
CA GLY A 36 -0.92 -2.77 -10.37
C GLY A 36 -0.55 -1.97 -11.63
N PRO A 37 -1.09 -0.75 -11.76
CA PRO A 37 -0.81 0.13 -12.90
C PRO A 37 0.67 0.47 -13.09
N TYR A 38 1.48 0.42 -12.03
CA TYR A 38 2.91 0.75 -12.07
C TYR A 38 3.82 -0.49 -12.19
N GLY A 39 3.25 -1.68 -12.31
CA GLY A 39 3.99 -2.94 -12.43
C GLY A 39 3.67 -3.92 -11.32
N THR A 40 4.53 -4.92 -11.16
CA THR A 40 4.41 -5.91 -10.09
C THR A 40 5.39 -5.57 -8.98
N GLU A 41 4.87 -5.30 -7.79
CA GLU A 41 5.67 -4.97 -6.62
C GLU A 41 5.36 -5.89 -5.45
N THR A 42 6.37 -6.14 -4.61
CA THR A 42 6.25 -6.85 -3.33
C THR A 42 6.22 -5.89 -2.14
N ILE A 43 6.31 -4.58 -2.39
CA ILE A 43 6.29 -3.53 -1.38
C ILE A 43 4.86 -3.15 -1.03
N TRP A 44 4.62 -3.00 0.26
CA TRP A 44 3.36 -2.57 0.85
C TRP A 44 3.57 -1.34 1.71
N ASP A 45 2.80 -0.30 1.42
CA ASP A 45 2.82 0.96 2.14
C ASP A 45 1.84 0.93 3.30
N ARG A 46 2.36 1.13 4.52
CA ARG A 46 1.52 1.34 5.68
C ARG A 46 0.97 2.76 5.68
N THR A 47 -0.34 2.89 5.76
CA THR A 47 -1.01 4.18 5.80
C THR A 47 -2.20 4.18 6.76
N SER A 48 -2.64 5.38 7.13
CA SER A 48 -3.87 5.60 7.89
C SER A 48 -4.86 6.35 7.02
N TYR A 49 -6.05 5.78 6.83
CA TYR A 49 -7.12 6.37 6.04
C TYR A 49 -8.47 6.18 6.75
N ALA A 50 -9.28 7.23 6.79
CA ALA A 50 -10.62 7.23 7.41
C ALA A 50 -10.65 6.67 8.85
N GLY A 51 -9.61 6.96 9.66
CA GLY A 51 -9.51 6.51 11.06
C GLY A 51 -9.06 5.06 11.24
N GLN A 52 -8.71 4.36 10.16
CA GLN A 52 -8.15 3.01 10.19
C GLN A 52 -6.70 3.02 9.72
N THR A 53 -5.89 2.10 10.23
CA THR A 53 -4.50 1.90 9.80
C THR A 53 -4.36 0.52 9.19
N GLY A 54 -3.64 0.46 8.07
CA GLY A 54 -3.42 -0.77 7.34
C GLY A 54 -2.39 -0.57 6.24
N PHE A 55 -2.46 -1.41 5.22
CA PHE A 55 -1.50 -1.47 4.14
C PHE A 55 -2.19 -1.36 2.79
N VAL A 56 -1.51 -0.69 1.87
CA VAL A 56 -1.85 -0.67 0.46
C VAL A 56 -0.64 -1.15 -0.33
N SER A 57 -0.85 -1.69 -1.53
CA SER A 57 0.28 -2.12 -2.36
C SER A 57 0.91 -0.93 -3.06
N ASP A 58 2.25 -0.83 -3.01
CA ASP A 58 3.01 0.25 -3.66
C ASP A 58 2.75 0.28 -5.18
N ALA A 59 2.53 -0.89 -5.80
CA ALA A 59 2.13 -1.01 -7.22
C ALA A 59 0.88 -0.19 -7.63
N TRP A 60 0.08 0.28 -6.66
CA TRP A 60 -1.10 1.11 -6.84
C TRP A 60 -0.95 2.55 -6.33
N VAL A 61 0.19 2.90 -5.75
CA VAL A 61 0.51 4.22 -5.21
C VAL A 61 1.55 4.87 -6.11
N TYR A 62 1.27 6.09 -6.58
CA TYR A 62 2.29 6.86 -7.28
C TYR A 62 3.19 7.56 -6.25
N THR A 63 4.31 6.94 -5.91
CA THR A 63 5.29 7.48 -4.96
C THR A 63 6.37 8.34 -5.63
N GLY A 64 6.50 8.23 -6.96
CA GLY A 64 7.56 8.87 -7.74
C GLY A 64 8.88 8.09 -7.76
N THR A 65 8.92 6.90 -7.14
CA THR A 65 10.10 6.01 -7.11
C THR A 65 9.67 4.55 -7.22
N ASN A 66 10.45 3.71 -7.90
CA ASN A 66 10.24 2.24 -7.92
C ASN A 66 10.89 1.55 -6.71
N SER A 67 10.97 2.23 -5.57
CA SER A 67 11.66 1.78 -4.37
C SER A 67 10.86 2.25 -3.16
N ALA A 68 11.12 1.66 -2.00
CA ALA A 68 10.44 2.00 -0.77
C ALA A 68 10.44 3.52 -0.53
N ALA A 69 9.26 4.13 -0.58
CA ALA A 69 9.07 5.56 -0.39
C ALA A 69 9.23 6.00 1.08
N ALA A 70 9.34 5.04 2.00
CA ALA A 70 9.49 5.22 3.44
C ALA A 70 10.38 4.12 4.05
N PRO A 71 10.95 4.32 5.25
CA PRO A 71 11.72 3.29 5.96
C PRO A 71 10.88 2.04 6.23
N SER A 72 11.54 0.91 6.49
CA SER A 72 10.88 -0.35 6.82
C SER A 72 10.12 -0.28 8.15
N CYS A 73 8.93 -0.86 8.19
CA CYS A 73 8.31 -1.35 9.41
C CYS A 73 9.05 -2.63 9.88
#